data_AF-A0A9P7WVV3-F1
#
_entry.id   AF-A0A9P7WVV3-F1
#
_cell.length_a   1.000
_cell.length_b   1.000
_cell.length_c   1.000
_cell.angle_alpha   90.00
_cell.angle_beta   90.00
_cell.angle_gamma   90.00
#
_symmetry.space_group_name_H-M   'P 1'
#
loop_
_entity.id
_entity.type
_entity.pdbx_description
1 polymer ?
#
loop_
_entity_poly.entity_id
_entity_poly.type
_entity_poly.pdbx_seq_one_letter_code
_entity_poly.pdbx_strand_id
1 'polypeptide(L)'
;MQYTKNRQVVTASMTSIDSKSMHLSYTVKGSDVKSTVRIPFDPPLMGFEEVKPRLMSMKVDAEVDLGMAKNPIIARFEIPFMQVLPVLILEMLLVWTTYSKSLGAQSLRQFVGPQIIKSSWIFMVVMHVSESCYVLYLCTKHQTPFASKFLWWFSAILLGYPFIFRYRGLVKEARIDSIMKGS
;
A
#
# COMPACT_ATOMS: atom_id res chain seq x y z
N MET A 1 1.90 7.37 -15.92
CA MET A 1 2.03 7.37 -17.39
C MET A 1 0.88 8.13 -18.03
N GLN A 2 1.15 9.36 -18.48
CA GLN A 2 0.21 10.13 -19.29
C GLN A 2 0.44 9.78 -20.77
N TYR A 3 -0.55 9.17 -21.43
CA TYR A 3 -0.37 8.62 -22.78
C TYR A 3 -0.48 9.65 -23.92
N THR A 4 -0.85 10.89 -23.62
CA THR A 4 -0.85 12.02 -24.56
C THR A 4 -0.51 13.32 -23.84
N LYS A 5 0.16 14.26 -24.54
CA LYS A 5 0.51 15.59 -24.01
C LYS A 5 -0.67 16.57 -24.05
N ASN A 6 -1.76 16.22 -24.73
CA ASN A 6 -2.91 17.11 -24.90
C ASN A 6 -3.80 17.14 -23.65
N ARG A 7 -3.89 18.30 -23.00
CA ARG A 7 -4.64 18.51 -21.74
C ARG A 7 -6.11 18.94 -21.94
N GLN A 8 -6.53 19.24 -23.16
CA GLN A 8 -7.87 19.75 -23.48
C GLN A 8 -8.67 18.77 -24.36
N VAL A 9 -8.67 17.49 -23.97
CA VAL A 9 -9.45 16.46 -24.68
C VAL A 9 -10.92 16.55 -24.24
N VAL A 10 -11.84 16.62 -25.20
CA VAL A 10 -13.29 16.71 -24.95
C VAL A 10 -13.93 15.32 -25.00
N THR A 11 -13.54 14.51 -25.98
CA THR A 11 -14.01 13.13 -26.14
C THR A 11 -12.84 12.23 -26.53
N ALA A 12 -12.88 10.99 -26.06
CA ALA A 12 -11.93 9.95 -26.46
C ALA A 12 -12.69 8.63 -26.65
N SER A 13 -12.38 7.91 -27.73
CA SER A 13 -12.96 6.61 -28.05
C SER A 13 -11.87 5.67 -28.54
N MET A 14 -11.89 4.43 -28.03
CA MET A 14 -11.05 3.36 -28.57
C MET A 14 -11.53 2.99 -29.96
N THR A 15 -10.62 2.93 -30.93
CA THR A 15 -10.93 2.60 -32.33
C THR A 15 -10.62 1.16 -32.66
N SER A 16 -9.50 0.65 -32.17
CA SER A 16 -9.06 -0.72 -32.41
C SER A 16 -8.04 -1.15 -31.37
N ILE A 17 -7.92 -2.47 -31.23
CA ILE A 17 -6.93 -3.12 -30.38
C ILE A 17 -6.24 -4.24 -31.16
N ASP A 18 -4.93 -4.35 -30.99
CA ASP A 18 -4.11 -5.42 -31.52
C ASP A 18 -3.24 -6.00 -30.39
N SER A 19 -2.49 -7.09 -30.66
CA SER A 19 -1.67 -7.75 -29.64
C SER A 19 -0.52 -6.91 -29.10
N LYS A 20 -0.13 -5.84 -29.81
CA LYS A 20 1.02 -4.97 -29.49
C LYS A 20 0.60 -3.57 -29.06
N SER A 21 -0.61 -3.12 -29.39
CA SER A 21 -1.06 -1.77 -29.14
C SER A 21 -2.57 -1.58 -29.15
N MET A 22 -2.99 -0.50 -28.50
CA MET A 22 -4.34 0.04 -28.52
C MET A 22 -4.34 1.39 -29.25
N HIS A 23 -5.33 1.59 -30.12
CA HIS A 23 -5.54 2.84 -30.84
C HIS A 23 -6.72 3.60 -30.22
N LEU A 24 -6.47 4.85 -29.82
CA LEU A 24 -7.50 5.75 -29.31
C LEU A 24 -7.64 6.93 -30.26
N SER A 25 -8.87 7.30 -30.59
CA SER A 25 -9.20 8.57 -31.23
C SER A 25 -9.68 9.57 -30.19
N TYR A 26 -9.31 10.85 -30.33
CA TYR A 26 -9.74 11.90 -29.43
C TYR A 26 -9.95 13.24 -30.16
N THR A 27 -10.82 14.08 -29.63
CA THR A 27 -11.10 15.42 -30.12
C THR A 27 -10.64 16.46 -29.09
N VAL A 28 -9.97 17.52 -29.55
CA VAL A 28 -9.44 18.59 -28.68
C VAL A 28 -10.40 19.78 -28.70
N LYS A 29 -10.56 20.46 -27.56
CA LYS A 29 -11.42 21.64 -27.44
C LYS A 29 -11.01 22.71 -28.46
N GLY A 30 -11.92 23.09 -29.35
CA GLY A 30 -11.67 24.07 -30.42
C GLY A 30 -11.20 23.50 -31.76
N SER A 31 -11.07 22.17 -31.89
CA SER A 31 -10.79 21.48 -33.15
C SER A 31 -11.81 20.38 -33.38
N ASP A 32 -12.39 20.32 -34.57
CA ASP A 32 -13.30 19.23 -34.98
C ASP A 32 -12.54 18.01 -35.56
N VAL A 33 -11.21 18.11 -35.65
CA VAL A 33 -10.36 17.06 -36.21
C VAL A 33 -10.10 15.97 -35.17
N LYS A 34 -10.54 14.75 -35.47
CA LYS A 34 -10.22 13.56 -34.67
C LYS A 34 -8.74 13.21 -34.83
N SER A 35 -8.01 13.27 -33.72
CA SER A 35 -6.60 12.85 -33.65
C SER A 35 -6.51 11.43 -33.12
N THR A 36 -5.56 10.63 -33.62
CA THR A 36 -5.35 9.24 -33.17
C THR A 36 -4.04 9.11 -32.42
N VAL A 37 -4.05 8.40 -31.30
CA VAL A 37 -2.86 8.02 -30.52
C VAL A 37 -2.76 6.50 -30.42
N ARG A 38 -1.54 5.99 -30.56
CA ARG A 38 -1.21 4.57 -30.42
C ARG A 38 -0.51 4.36 -29.08
N ILE A 39 -1.07 3.49 -28.24
CA ILE A 39 -0.54 3.13 -26.93
C ILE A 39 0.00 1.70 -27.00
N PRO A 40 1.32 1.47 -26.87
CA PRO A 40 1.88 0.12 -26.93
C PRO A 40 1.60 -0.68 -25.64
N PHE A 41 1.48 -1.99 -25.78
CA PHE A 41 1.51 -2.96 -24.68
C PHE A 41 2.93 -3.49 -24.53
N ASP A 42 3.46 -3.42 -23.30
CA ASP A 42 4.76 -3.98 -22.94
C ASP A 42 4.62 -4.81 -21.64
N PRO A 43 4.77 -6.15 -21.68
CA PRO A 43 4.96 -6.99 -22.88
C PRO A 43 3.69 -7.07 -23.76
N PRO A 44 3.82 -7.52 -25.04
CA PRO A 44 2.68 -7.78 -25.91
C PRO A 44 1.69 -8.78 -25.30
N LEU A 45 0.41 -8.66 -25.66
CA LEU A 45 -0.64 -9.58 -25.25
C LEU A 45 -0.43 -10.94 -25.91
N MET A 46 -0.40 -12.00 -25.10
CA MET A 46 -0.20 -13.38 -25.59
C MET A 46 -1.50 -14.02 -26.08
N GLY A 47 -2.66 -13.50 -25.67
CA GLY A 47 -3.95 -14.02 -26.07
C GLY A 47 -5.12 -13.07 -25.77
N PHE A 48 -6.29 -13.42 -26.30
CA PHE A 48 -7.52 -12.64 -26.11
C PHE A 48 -7.92 -12.52 -24.64
N GLU A 49 -7.73 -13.59 -23.85
CA GLU A 49 -8.05 -13.62 -22.42
C GLU A 49 -7.24 -12.61 -21.60
N GLU A 50 -6.07 -12.19 -22.06
CA GLU A 50 -5.22 -11.21 -21.37
C GLU A 50 -5.65 -9.75 -21.65
N VAL A 51 -6.45 -9.51 -22.69
CA VAL A 51 -6.85 -8.16 -23.13
C VAL A 51 -7.58 -7.44 -22.00
N LYS A 52 -8.62 -8.08 -21.44
CA LYS A 52 -9.48 -7.48 -20.41
C LYS A 52 -8.71 -7.12 -19.14
N PRO A 53 -7.98 -8.05 -18.48
CA PRO A 53 -7.21 -7.70 -17.27
C PRO A 53 -6.12 -6.67 -17.57
N ARG A 54 -5.49 -6.70 -18.76
CA ARG A 54 -4.48 -5.70 -19.13
C ARG A 54 -5.07 -4.29 -19.25
N LEU A 55 -6.19 -4.13 -19.97
CA LEU A 55 -6.85 -2.84 -20.14
C LEU A 55 -7.33 -2.26 -18.81
N MET A 56 -7.84 -3.11 -17.91
CA MET A 56 -8.25 -2.68 -16.58
C MET A 56 -7.05 -2.25 -15.73
N SER A 57 -5.92 -2.96 -15.80
CA SER A 57 -4.67 -2.52 -15.14
C SER A 57 -4.22 -1.15 -15.65
N MET A 58 -4.18 -0.95 -16.97
CA MET A 58 -3.76 0.33 -17.56
C MET A 58 -4.70 1.48 -17.20
N LYS A 59 -6.00 1.22 -17.09
CA LYS A 59 -6.97 2.19 -16.58
C LYS A 59 -6.64 2.60 -15.15
N VAL A 60 -6.37 1.63 -14.27
CA VAL A 60 -6.05 1.90 -12.86
C VAL A 60 -4.76 2.68 -12.74
N ASP A 61 -3.72 2.33 -13.51
CA ASP A 61 -2.46 3.06 -13.52
C ASP A 61 -2.70 4.53 -13.94
N ALA A 62 -3.46 4.74 -15.02
CA ALA A 62 -3.84 6.08 -15.46
C ALA A 62 -4.66 6.86 -14.42
N GLU A 63 -5.62 6.21 -13.74
CA GLU A 63 -6.39 6.83 -12.65
C GLU A 63 -5.49 7.19 -11.46
N VAL A 64 -4.48 6.37 -11.14
CA VAL A 64 -3.48 6.68 -10.10
C VAL A 64 -2.67 7.91 -10.49
N ASP A 65 -2.19 7.98 -11.73
CA ASP A 65 -1.41 9.10 -12.23
C ASP A 65 -2.21 10.40 -12.34
N LEU A 66 -3.50 10.30 -12.67
CA LEU A 66 -4.42 11.43 -12.74
C LEU A 66 -4.98 11.83 -11.37
N GLY A 67 -4.64 11.10 -10.30
CA GLY A 67 -5.18 11.33 -8.96
C GLY A 67 -6.66 10.98 -8.81
N MET A 68 -7.23 10.25 -9.78
CA MET A 68 -8.61 9.79 -9.82
C MET A 68 -8.82 8.43 -9.13
N ALA A 69 -7.75 7.71 -8.78
CA ALA A 69 -7.84 6.41 -8.14
C ALA A 69 -8.55 6.50 -6.79
N LYS A 70 -9.80 6.01 -6.73
CA LYS A 70 -10.56 5.90 -5.49
C LYS A 70 -9.83 4.94 -4.56
N ASN A 71 -9.43 5.42 -3.38
CA ASN A 71 -8.79 4.56 -2.39
C ASN A 71 -9.75 3.44 -1.98
N PRO A 72 -9.31 2.17 -1.98
CA PRO A 72 -10.16 1.07 -1.55
C PRO A 72 -10.49 1.22 -0.06
N ILE A 73 -11.70 0.84 0.32
CA ILE A 73 -12.13 0.76 1.71
C ILE A 73 -11.55 -0.52 2.31
N ILE A 74 -10.76 -0.38 3.38
CA ILE A 74 -10.21 -1.52 4.11
C ILE A 74 -11.04 -1.73 5.38
N ALA A 75 -11.89 -2.75 5.38
CA ALA A 75 -12.79 -3.06 6.50
C ALA A 75 -12.28 -4.20 7.40
N ARG A 76 -11.50 -5.13 6.86
CA ARG A 76 -11.00 -6.29 7.61
C ARG A 76 -9.73 -5.97 8.42
N PHE A 77 -9.59 -6.65 9.53
CA PHE A 77 -8.40 -6.64 10.38
C PHE A 77 -7.77 -8.03 10.35
N GLU A 78 -6.46 -8.09 10.16
CA GLU A 78 -5.74 -9.35 10.08
C GLU A 78 -4.39 -9.22 10.78
N ILE A 79 -4.04 -10.24 11.56
CA ILE A 79 -2.80 -10.27 12.33
C ILE A 79 -1.72 -10.96 11.48
N PRO A 80 -0.61 -10.28 11.15
CA PRO A 80 0.51 -10.88 10.42
C PRO A 80 1.41 -11.67 11.39
N PHE A 81 0.95 -12.84 11.86
CA PHE A 81 1.61 -13.61 12.93
C PHE A 81 3.11 -13.86 12.69
N MET A 82 3.48 -14.19 11.45
CA MET A 82 4.88 -14.47 11.09
C MET A 82 5.79 -13.25 11.21
N GLN A 83 5.23 -12.05 11.03
CA GLN A 83 5.95 -10.78 11.15
C GLN A 83 5.88 -10.22 12.58
N VAL A 84 4.80 -10.52 13.32
CA VAL A 84 4.61 -10.09 14.72
C VAL A 84 5.53 -10.84 15.67
N LEU A 85 5.68 -12.16 15.49
CA LEU A 85 6.44 -13.00 16.42
C LEU A 85 7.87 -12.51 16.71
N PRO A 86 8.72 -12.19 15.71
CA PRO A 86 10.07 -11.70 15.99
C PRO A 86 10.08 -10.36 16.73
N VAL A 87 9.16 -9.45 16.42
CA VAL A 87 9.04 -8.15 17.10
C VAL A 87 8.65 -8.33 18.56
N LEU A 88 7.62 -9.16 18.81
CA LEU A 88 7.18 -9.50 20.15
C LEU A 88 8.31 -10.13 20.98
N ILE A 89 9.11 -11.02 20.41
CA ILE A 89 10.26 -11.63 21.10
C ILE A 89 11.28 -10.56 21.51
N LEU A 90 11.58 -9.60 20.63
CA LEU A 90 12.54 -8.53 20.92
C LEU A 90 12.03 -7.57 22.00
N GLU A 91 10.75 -7.19 21.95
CA GLU A 91 10.12 -6.36 22.99
C GLU A 91 10.13 -7.09 24.35
N MET A 92 9.74 -8.36 24.37
CA MET A 92 9.75 -9.17 25.58
C MET A 92 11.17 -9.37 26.12
N LEU A 93 12.18 -9.49 25.24
CA LEU A 93 13.59 -9.53 25.63
C LEU A 93 14.02 -8.19 26.26
N LEU A 94 13.61 -7.05 25.71
CA LEU A 94 13.91 -5.73 26.29
C LEU A 94 13.26 -5.56 27.67
N VAL A 95 11.98 -5.94 27.80
CA VAL A 95 11.23 -5.95 29.08
C VAL A 95 11.92 -6.86 30.10
N TRP A 96 12.23 -8.09 29.71
CA TRP A 96 12.91 -9.05 30.58
C TRP A 96 14.29 -8.54 31.01
N THR A 97 15.09 -8.03 30.08
CA THR A 97 16.41 -7.45 30.37
C THR A 97 16.30 -6.25 31.29
N THR A 98 15.23 -5.48 31.21
CA THR A 98 15.03 -4.28 32.04
C THR A 98 14.59 -4.63 33.47
N TYR A 99 13.59 -5.52 33.61
CA TYR A 99 12.89 -5.71 34.89
C TYR A 99 13.18 -7.04 35.61
N SER A 100 13.68 -8.06 34.91
CA SER A 100 13.93 -9.36 35.52
C SER A 100 15.07 -9.30 36.54
N LYS A 101 14.94 -10.05 37.65
CA LYS A 101 16.00 -10.24 38.65
C LYS A 101 16.88 -11.47 38.39
N SER A 102 16.63 -12.23 37.32
CA SER A 102 17.40 -13.43 37.01
C SER A 102 18.88 -13.13 36.77
N LEU A 103 19.75 -14.10 37.04
CA LEU A 103 21.19 -13.99 36.78
C LEU A 103 21.47 -13.65 35.30
N GLY A 104 20.76 -14.30 34.37
CA GLY A 104 20.91 -14.02 32.93
C GLY A 104 20.58 -12.57 32.56
N ALA A 105 19.51 -11.98 33.12
CA ALA A 105 19.17 -10.58 32.87
C ALA A 105 20.20 -9.63 33.50
N GLN A 106 20.74 -9.96 34.67
CA GLN A 106 21.81 -9.18 35.30
C GLN A 106 23.09 -9.18 34.46
N SER A 107 23.53 -10.36 34.01
CA SER A 107 24.70 -10.50 33.13
C SER A 107 24.52 -9.74 31.82
N LEU A 108 23.33 -9.81 31.21
CA LEU A 108 23.04 -9.09 29.97
C LEU A 108 23.02 -7.57 30.19
N ARG A 109 22.44 -7.07 31.29
CA ARG A 109 22.49 -5.64 31.65
C ARG A 109 23.92 -5.13 31.86
N GLN A 110 24.79 -5.93 32.49
CA GLN A 110 26.19 -5.58 32.67
C GLN A 110 26.96 -5.54 31.35
N PHE A 111 26.69 -6.51 30.46
CA PHE A 111 27.32 -6.57 29.14
C PHE A 111 26.90 -5.41 28.22
N VAL A 112 25.59 -5.13 28.15
CA VAL A 112 25.02 -4.10 27.25
C VAL A 112 25.19 -2.69 27.83
N GLY A 113 25.14 -2.55 29.15
CA GLY A 113 25.24 -1.27 29.83
C GLY A 113 23.93 -0.46 29.84
N PRO A 114 23.79 0.48 30.79
CA PRO A 114 22.54 1.20 31.04
C PRO A 114 22.14 2.17 29.92
N GLN A 115 23.11 2.76 29.21
CA GLN A 115 22.83 3.73 28.16
C GLN A 115 22.19 3.12 26.92
N ILE A 116 22.59 1.89 26.56
CA ILE A 116 21.98 1.18 25.44
C ILE A 116 20.54 0.82 25.79
N ILE A 117 20.29 0.26 26.99
CA ILE A 117 18.91 -0.07 27.44
C ILE A 117 18.01 1.17 27.43
N LYS A 118 18.50 2.30 27.97
CA LYS A 118 17.76 3.57 27.96
C LYS A 118 17.46 4.03 26.53
N SER A 119 18.46 3.99 25.65
CA SER A 119 18.30 4.35 24.24
C SER A 119 17.32 3.43 23.51
N SER A 120 17.32 2.13 23.81
CA SER A 120 16.38 1.16 23.25
C SER A 120 14.93 1.46 23.62
N TRP A 121 14.65 1.82 24.88
CA TRP A 121 13.30 2.24 25.29
C TRP A 121 12.85 3.51 24.59
N ILE A 122 13.73 4.52 24.51
CA ILE A 122 13.42 5.78 23.81
C ILE A 122 13.12 5.49 22.33
N PHE A 123 13.99 4.72 21.68
CA PHE A 123 13.81 4.33 20.28
C PHE A 123 12.49 3.59 20.05
N MET A 124 12.18 2.59 20.90
CA MET A 124 10.94 1.81 20.81
C MET A 124 9.71 2.72 20.89
N VAL A 125 9.66 3.63 21.88
CA VAL A 125 8.54 4.56 22.03
C VAL A 125 8.42 5.48 20.80
N VAL A 126 9.53 6.07 20.34
CA VAL A 126 9.52 6.97 19.18
C VAL A 126 9.05 6.26 17.91
N MET A 127 9.54 5.05 17.67
CA MET A 127 9.15 4.25 16.50
C MET A 127 7.69 3.86 16.55
N HIS A 128 7.20 3.31 17.68
CA HIS A 128 5.80 2.90 17.80
C HIS A 128 4.83 4.07 17.68
N VAL A 129 5.16 5.23 18.25
CA VAL A 129 4.36 6.45 18.07
C VAL A 129 4.33 6.86 16.60
N SER A 130 5.49 6.90 15.93
CA SER A 130 5.59 7.28 14.52
C SER A 130 4.82 6.32 13.61
N GLU A 131 4.95 5.02 13.85
CA GLU A 131 4.28 3.96 13.11
C GLU A 131 2.77 3.97 13.34
N SER A 132 2.31 4.18 14.58
CA SER A 132 0.89 4.29 14.89
C SER A 132 0.24 5.52 14.23
N CYS A 133 0.93 6.67 14.22
CA CYS A 133 0.50 7.85 13.48
C CYS A 133 0.38 7.56 11.99
N TYR A 134 1.35 6.85 11.42
CA TYR A 134 1.33 6.46 10.01
C TYR A 134 0.17 5.50 9.69
N VAL A 135 -0.10 4.51 10.55
CA VAL A 135 -1.24 3.60 10.40
C VAL A 135 -2.57 4.34 10.52
N LEU A 136 -2.69 5.29 11.45
CA LEU A 136 -3.89 6.11 11.59
C LEU A 136 -4.14 6.99 10.36
N TYR A 137 -3.09 7.57 9.80
CA TYR A 137 -3.13 8.26 8.51
C TYR A 137 -3.60 7.34 7.39
N LEU A 138 -3.04 6.12 7.27
CA LEU A 138 -3.45 5.14 6.27
C LEU A 138 -4.92 4.72 6.42
N CYS A 139 -5.37 4.44 7.64
CA CYS A 139 -6.77 4.09 7.93
C CYS A 139 -7.72 5.23 7.54
N THR A 140 -7.31 6.48 7.75
CA THR A 140 -8.11 7.65 7.36
C THR A 140 -8.13 7.82 5.84
N LYS A 141 -6.98 7.68 5.19
CA LYS A 141 -6.83 7.73 3.72
C LYS A 141 -7.69 6.69 2.99
N HIS A 142 -7.86 5.52 3.60
CA HIS A 142 -8.59 4.38 3.05
C HIS A 142 -9.97 4.17 3.69
N GLN A 143 -10.51 5.20 4.36
CA GLN A 143 -11.87 5.21 4.91
C GLN A 143 -12.21 3.97 5.76
N THR A 144 -11.23 3.47 6.52
CA THR A 144 -11.41 2.30 7.38
C THR A 144 -12.48 2.56 8.44
N PRO A 145 -13.44 1.64 8.64
CA PRO A 145 -14.45 1.73 9.69
C PRO A 145 -13.81 1.91 11.08
N PHE A 146 -14.53 2.57 11.98
CA PHE A 146 -13.99 2.96 13.30
C PHE A 146 -13.41 1.79 14.10
N ALA A 147 -14.14 0.67 14.20
CA ALA A 147 -13.68 -0.51 14.96
C ALA A 147 -12.36 -1.07 14.39
N SER A 148 -12.29 -1.28 13.07
CA SER A 148 -11.08 -1.77 12.42
C SER A 148 -9.94 -0.75 12.50
N LYS A 149 -10.23 0.54 12.37
CA LYS A 149 -9.25 1.63 12.51
C LYS A 149 -8.61 1.61 13.90
N PHE A 150 -9.44 1.43 14.94
CA PHE A 150 -8.96 1.29 16.32
C PHE A 150 -8.07 0.07 16.48
N LEU A 151 -8.47 -1.11 15.97
CA LEU A 151 -7.65 -2.32 16.03
C LEU A 151 -6.29 -2.15 15.31
N TRP A 152 -6.29 -1.54 14.13
CA TRP A 152 -5.06 -1.27 13.37
C TRP A 152 -4.13 -0.31 14.11
N TRP A 153 -4.68 0.81 14.58
CA TRP A 153 -3.92 1.82 15.32
C TRP A 153 -3.35 1.27 16.64
N PHE A 154 -4.18 0.58 17.43
CA PHE A 154 -3.77 0.01 18.71
C PHE A 154 -2.73 -1.10 18.52
N SER A 155 -2.88 -1.95 17.51
CA SER A 155 -1.89 -2.98 17.21
C SER A 155 -0.56 -2.39 16.75
N ALA A 156 -0.57 -1.27 16.02
CA ALA A 156 0.65 -0.55 15.65
C ALA A 156 1.33 0.12 16.86
N ILE A 157 0.57 0.59 17.86
CA ILE A 157 1.14 1.06 19.13
C ILE A 157 1.84 -0.08 19.88
N LEU A 158 1.26 -1.27 19.86
CA LEU A 158 1.82 -2.39 20.63
C LEU A 158 2.96 -3.10 19.93
N LEU A 159 2.88 -3.29 18.62
CA LEU A 159 3.74 -4.22 17.87
C LEU A 159 4.38 -3.58 16.62
N GLY A 160 4.04 -2.33 16.32
CA GLY A 160 4.74 -1.54 15.32
C GLY A 160 4.55 -1.96 13.86
N TYR A 161 5.65 -1.93 13.11
CA TYR A 161 5.72 -2.03 11.66
C TYR A 161 5.06 -3.24 10.98
N PRO A 162 4.93 -4.45 11.58
CA PRO A 162 4.24 -5.58 10.94
C PRO A 162 2.83 -5.22 10.46
N PHE A 163 2.12 -4.40 11.22
CA PHE A 163 0.77 -3.95 10.88
C PHE A 163 0.76 -2.98 9.69
N ILE A 164 1.81 -2.18 9.50
CA ILE A 164 1.96 -1.33 8.31
C ILE A 164 2.05 -2.20 7.05
N PHE A 165 2.91 -3.22 7.06
CA PHE A 165 3.08 -4.08 5.89
C PHE A 165 1.82 -4.87 5.57
N ARG A 166 1.14 -5.44 6.58
CA ARG A 166 -0.12 -6.15 6.34
C ARG A 166 -1.19 -5.22 5.80
N TYR A 167 -1.36 -4.04 6.38
CA TYR A 167 -2.34 -3.06 5.92
C TYR A 167 -2.10 -2.66 4.46
N ARG A 168 -0.85 -2.38 4.09
CA ARG A 168 -0.48 -2.08 2.70
C ARG A 168 -0.71 -3.28 1.76
N GLY A 169 -0.48 -4.50 2.24
CA GLY A 169 -0.83 -5.73 1.54
C GLY A 169 -2.33 -5.80 1.24
N LEU A 170 -3.17 -5.53 2.25
CA LEU A 170 -4.63 -5.49 2.09
C LEU A 170 -5.09 -4.42 1.10
N VAL A 171 -4.44 -3.24 1.10
CA VAL A 171 -4.70 -2.20 0.09
C VAL A 171 -4.39 -2.70 -1.31
N LYS A 172 -3.27 -3.42 -1.49
CA LYS A 172 -2.91 -4.01 -2.79
C LYS A 172 -3.89 -5.09 -3.21
N GLU A 173 -4.25 -6.00 -2.31
CA GLU A 173 -5.25 -7.05 -2.56
C GLU A 173 -6.60 -6.45 -2.97
N ALA A 174 -7.10 -5.45 -2.23
CA ALA A 174 -8.37 -4.79 -2.54
C ALA A 174 -8.37 -4.08 -3.90
N ARG A 175 -7.22 -3.53 -4.33
CA ARG A 175 -7.07 -2.96 -5.67
C ARG A 175 -7.16 -4.05 -6.74
N ILE A 176 -6.44 -5.16 -6.56
CA ILE A 176 -6.48 -6.30 -7.49
C ILE A 176 -7.90 -6.86 -7.58
N ASP A 177 -8.58 -7.06 -6.45
CA ASP A 177 -9.96 -7.55 -6.43
C ASP A 177 -10.94 -6.61 -7.14
N SER A 178 -10.77 -5.30 -6.98
CA SER A 178 -11.62 -4.32 -7.67
C SER A 178 -11.47 -4.38 -9.19
N ILE A 179 -10.26 -4.70 -9.67
CA ILE A 179 -9.96 -4.93 -11.08
C ILE A 179 -10.64 -6.19 -11.58
N MET A 180 -10.57 -7.28 -10.81
CA MET A 180 -11.14 -8.58 -11.20
C MET A 180 -12.68 -8.62 -11.14
N LYS A 181 -13.31 -7.91 -10.19
CA LYS A 181 -14.77 -7.89 -9.99
C LYS A 181 -15.49 -6.79 -10.76
N GLY A 182 -14.80 -5.72 -11.15
CA GLY A 182 -15.33 -4.67 -12.04
C GLY A 182 -15.41 -5.10 -13.51
N SER A 183 -15.46 -6.41 -13.75
CA SER A 183 -15.34 -7.13 -15.01
C SER A 183 -16.54 -8.06 -15.13
#